data_AF-A0A5A7ZFH2-F1
#
_entry.id   AF-A0A5A7ZFH2-F1
#
_cell.length_a   1.000
_cell.length_b   1.000
_cell.length_c   1.000
_cell.angle_alpha   90.00
_cell.angle_beta   90.00
_cell.angle_gamma   90.00
#
_symmetry.space_group_name_H-M   'P 1'
#
loop_
_entity.id
_entity.type
_entity.pdbx_description
1 polymer ?
#
loop_
_entity_poly.entity_id
_entity_poly.type
_entity_poly.pdbx_seq_one_letter_code
_entity_poly.pdbx_strand_id
1 'polypeptide(L)'
;MDLEGLIGGGLNLLGGVAKRAPLAGEVLPLLADAERAVVRVMRRHLTDLDPPAVVASTDTEQIPTPNQLLRTLLDRSMYTSPDKSRDALYLDLLQALVPDEARILAALSDGSAYPVIHVAEPGAGGGAAYALKNASTVGRAAGVSLPRHTSLYLTRMLGLGLVRLGPEASSLYDEYEMLLTDSVVNIALATARRGVRSARVVRRTVRISDLGQELWEAAK
;
A
#
# COMPACT_ATOMS: atom_id res chain seq x y z
N MET A 1 43.47 7.77 -33.04
CA MET A 1 44.41 8.40 -32.10
C MET A 1 43.94 8.03 -30.71
N ASP A 2 44.51 6.95 -30.19
CA ASP A 2 44.51 6.63 -28.76
C ASP A 2 45.41 7.62 -28.01
N LEU A 3 45.08 7.90 -26.74
CA LEU A 3 45.98 7.64 -25.60
C LEU A 3 45.41 8.25 -24.30
N GLU A 4 45.18 7.34 -23.36
CA GLU A 4 45.22 7.48 -21.91
C GLU A 4 46.08 8.65 -21.40
N GLY A 5 45.52 9.44 -20.49
CA GLY A 5 46.33 10.39 -19.74
C GLY A 5 45.51 11.37 -18.91
N LEU A 6 44.85 10.91 -17.84
CA LEU A 6 44.59 11.77 -16.67
C LEU A 6 44.13 11.01 -15.41
N ILE A 7 44.70 9.84 -15.12
CA ILE A 7 44.55 9.20 -13.80
C ILE A 7 45.94 8.93 -13.25
N GLY A 8 46.48 9.92 -12.55
CA GLY A 8 47.79 9.84 -11.93
C GLY A 8 48.01 10.99 -10.98
N GLY A 9 47.83 10.76 -9.68
CA GLY A 9 48.29 11.69 -8.66
C GLY A 9 47.56 11.55 -7.34
N GLY A 10 48.12 10.77 -6.41
CA GLY A 10 47.82 10.99 -4.98
C GLY A 10 47.53 9.77 -4.12
N LEU A 11 48.09 8.60 -4.40
CA LEU A 11 48.20 7.53 -3.39
C LEU A 11 49.66 7.36 -3.01
N ASN A 12 50.12 8.15 -2.03
CA ASN A 12 51.31 7.87 -1.25
C ASN A 12 51.31 8.76 -0.01
N LEU A 13 51.13 8.14 1.17
CA LEU A 13 51.79 8.44 2.45
C LEU A 13 51.04 7.77 3.61
N LEU A 14 51.16 6.44 3.70
CA LEU A 14 50.95 5.73 4.97
C LEU A 14 52.08 4.70 5.12
N GLY A 15 53.07 5.04 5.94
CA GLY A 15 54.19 4.14 6.23
C GLY A 15 55.11 4.68 7.32
N GLY A 16 54.94 4.17 8.54
CA GLY A 16 55.91 4.24 9.65
C GLY A 16 55.80 5.52 10.51
N VAL A 17 56.01 5.51 11.83
CA VAL A 17 56.62 4.53 12.74
C VAL A 17 56.06 4.79 14.14
N ALA A 18 55.81 3.72 14.89
CA ALA A 18 55.44 3.74 16.29
C ALA A 18 56.53 4.31 17.22
N LYS A 19 56.15 5.09 18.24
CA LYS A 19 56.67 4.95 19.62
C LYS A 19 55.98 5.87 20.64
N ARG A 20 55.68 5.27 21.80
CA ARG A 20 55.46 5.84 23.14
C ARG A 20 54.16 6.64 23.41
N ALA A 21 53.22 5.93 24.04
CA ALA A 21 52.36 6.23 25.21
C ALA A 21 52.25 7.67 25.76
N PRO A 22 51.28 7.92 26.67
CA PRO A 22 49.83 7.72 26.64
C PRO A 22 49.15 9.11 26.56
N LEU A 23 47.81 9.20 26.51
CA LEU A 23 46.94 10.32 26.95
C LEU A 23 45.71 10.43 26.03
N ALA A 24 44.63 9.78 26.47
CA ALA A 24 43.31 9.78 25.83
C ALA A 24 42.54 11.10 26.02
N GLY A 25 43.21 12.26 26.00
CA GLY A 25 42.65 13.53 26.46
C GLY A 25 42.43 14.64 25.42
N GLU A 26 43.09 14.60 24.24
CA GLU A 26 43.21 15.81 23.41
C GLU A 26 42.79 15.67 21.93
N VAL A 27 42.16 14.56 21.53
CA VAL A 27 41.87 14.30 20.09
C VAL A 27 40.49 14.78 19.62
N LEU A 28 39.61 15.23 20.54
CA LEU A 28 38.25 15.65 20.19
C LEU A 28 38.12 17.04 19.52
N PRO A 29 38.91 18.08 19.86
CA PRO A 29 38.73 19.39 19.21
C PRO A 29 39.29 19.44 17.78
N LEU A 30 40.25 18.58 17.42
CA LEU A 30 40.90 18.60 16.10
C LEU A 30 40.00 18.03 14.98
N LEU A 31 39.12 17.07 15.31
CA LEU A 31 38.16 16.50 14.35
C LEU A 31 37.01 17.47 14.02
N ALA A 32 36.59 18.29 14.98
CA ALA A 32 35.51 19.26 14.78
C ALA A 32 35.91 20.40 13.83
N ASP A 33 37.19 20.81 13.84
CA ASP A 33 37.68 21.84 12.93
C ASP A 33 37.90 21.32 11.50
N ALA A 34 38.24 20.03 11.34
CA ALA A 34 38.31 19.38 10.03
C ALA A 34 36.92 19.29 9.36
N GLU A 35 35.87 18.96 10.13
CA GLU A 35 34.50 18.89 9.63
C GLU A 35 34.02 20.25 9.07
N ARG A 36 34.29 21.34 9.79
CA ARG A 36 33.90 22.69 9.37
C ARG A 36 34.65 23.15 8.12
N ALA A 37 35.88 22.69 7.92
CA ALA A 37 36.65 23.00 6.71
C ALA A 37 36.04 22.30 5.48
N VAL A 38 35.64 21.03 5.62
CA VAL A 38 35.02 20.24 4.54
C VAL A 38 33.66 20.82 4.13
N VAL A 39 32.80 21.17 5.11
CA VAL A 39 31.49 21.76 4.82
C VAL A 39 31.62 23.11 4.08
N ARG A 40 32.66 23.89 4.39
CA ARG A 40 32.89 25.19 3.74
C ARG A 40 33.36 25.03 2.30
N VAL A 41 34.20 24.03 2.03
CA VAL A 41 34.66 23.69 0.68
C VAL A 41 33.53 23.11 -0.17
N MET A 42 32.71 22.21 0.39
CA MET A 42 31.50 21.69 -0.28
C MET A 42 30.49 22.80 -0.59
N ARG A 43 30.24 23.72 0.34
CA ARG A 43 29.35 24.87 0.11
C ARG A 43 29.87 25.76 -1.01
N ARG A 44 31.18 25.99 -1.06
CA ARG A 44 31.82 26.79 -2.11
C ARG A 44 31.70 26.11 -3.48
N HIS A 45 31.92 24.80 -3.56
CA HIS A 45 31.72 24.02 -4.79
C HIS A 45 30.25 23.97 -5.23
N LEU A 46 29.30 23.91 -4.30
CA LEU A 46 27.86 24.01 -4.61
C LEU A 46 27.44 25.42 -5.07
N THR A 47 28.18 26.46 -4.67
CA THR A 47 27.87 27.85 -5.06
C THR A 47 28.45 28.20 -6.43
N ASP A 48 29.55 27.57 -6.84
CA ASP A 48 30.17 27.75 -8.16
C ASP A 48 29.45 26.98 -9.29
N LEU A 49 28.49 26.12 -8.96
CA LEU A 49 27.62 25.49 -9.96
C LEU A 49 26.50 26.46 -10.33
N ASP A 50 26.64 27.09 -11.49
CA ASP A 50 25.57 27.86 -12.12
C ASP A 50 24.36 26.92 -12.31
N PRO A 51 23.18 27.21 -11.74
CA PRO A 51 22.03 26.33 -11.90
C PRO A 51 21.71 26.23 -13.39
N PRO A 52 21.42 25.03 -13.93
CA PRO A 52 20.99 24.93 -15.31
C PRO A 52 19.78 25.85 -15.47
N ALA A 53 19.80 26.69 -16.51
CA ALA A 53 18.69 27.57 -16.84
C ALA A 53 17.42 26.72 -16.96
N VAL A 54 16.65 26.68 -15.87
CA VAL A 54 15.33 26.08 -15.86
C VAL A 54 14.53 26.99 -16.77
N VAL A 55 14.29 26.53 -17.99
CA VAL A 55 13.20 27.05 -18.81
C VAL A 55 11.97 26.85 -17.93
N ALA A 56 11.56 27.91 -17.25
CA ALA A 56 10.38 27.90 -16.41
C ALA A 56 9.19 27.78 -17.37
N SER A 57 8.85 26.54 -17.73
CA SER A 57 7.47 26.20 -18.04
C SER A 57 6.69 26.56 -16.78
N THR A 58 6.15 27.76 -16.75
CA THR A 58 5.16 28.23 -15.77
C THR A 58 3.83 27.51 -15.99
N ASP A 59 3.86 26.18 -16.01
CA ASP A 59 2.71 25.37 -15.65
C ASP A 59 2.88 25.08 -14.17
N THR A 60 2.69 26.12 -13.35
CA THR A 60 2.31 25.91 -11.96
C THR A 60 0.97 25.19 -12.03
N GLU A 61 0.97 23.85 -12.00
CA GLU A 61 -0.22 23.05 -11.73
C GLU A 61 -0.77 23.51 -10.38
N GLN A 62 -1.59 24.56 -10.41
CA GLN A 62 -2.30 25.05 -9.26
C GLN A 62 -3.26 23.94 -8.86
N ILE A 63 -2.86 23.18 -7.83
CA ILE A 63 -3.70 22.15 -7.23
C ILE A 63 -5.02 22.84 -6.87
N PRO A 64 -6.13 22.48 -7.56
CA PRO A 64 -7.39 23.17 -7.39
C PRO A 64 -7.88 23.01 -5.95
N THR A 65 -8.42 24.08 -5.39
CA THR A 65 -9.00 24.03 -4.04
C THR A 65 -10.22 23.09 -4.04
N PRO A 66 -10.57 22.45 -2.89
CA PRO A 66 -11.73 21.57 -2.83
C PRO A 66 -13.04 22.21 -3.30
N ASN A 67 -13.22 23.52 -3.08
CA ASN A 67 -14.40 24.27 -3.55
C ASN A 67 -14.41 24.42 -5.07
N GLN A 68 -13.25 24.72 -5.68
CA GLN A 68 -13.13 24.78 -7.14
C GLN A 68 -13.41 23.40 -7.77
N LEU A 69 -12.85 22.33 -7.21
CA LEU A 69 -13.14 20.96 -7.66
C LEU A 69 -14.64 20.64 -7.59
N LEU A 70 -15.28 20.95 -6.46
CA LEU A 70 -16.72 20.70 -6.30
C LEU A 70 -17.54 21.50 -7.31
N ARG A 71 -17.23 22.78 -7.52
CA ARG A 71 -17.91 23.60 -8.54
C ARG A 71 -17.75 23.01 -9.93
N THR A 72 -16.53 22.62 -10.32
CA THR A 72 -16.29 22.00 -11.62
C THR A 72 -17.07 20.69 -11.79
N LEU A 73 -17.17 19.86 -10.75
CA LEU A 73 -17.97 18.63 -10.79
C LEU A 73 -19.46 18.92 -10.96
N LEU A 74 -19.99 19.92 -10.25
CA LEU A 74 -21.39 20.34 -10.36
C LEU A 74 -21.70 20.97 -11.73
N ASP A 75 -20.79 21.78 -12.27
CA ASP A 75 -20.95 22.37 -13.59
C ASP A 75 -20.92 21.29 -14.68
N ARG A 76 -20.05 20.28 -14.55
CA ARG A 76 -20.00 19.13 -15.46
C ARG A 76 -21.27 18.27 -15.37
N SER A 77 -21.83 18.08 -14.17
CA SER A 77 -23.02 17.24 -14.00
C SER A 77 -24.25 17.80 -14.70
N MET A 78 -24.37 19.12 -14.83
CA MET A 78 -25.49 19.79 -15.52
C MET A 78 -25.63 19.41 -17.01
N TYR A 79 -24.53 19.04 -17.66
CA TYR A 79 -24.49 18.75 -19.11
C TYR A 79 -24.15 17.28 -19.42
N THR A 80 -24.04 16.43 -18.40
CA THR A 80 -23.65 15.02 -18.59
C THR A 80 -24.89 14.14 -18.73
N SER A 81 -24.95 13.32 -19.78
CA SER A 81 -26.01 12.32 -19.96
C SER A 81 -25.83 11.15 -18.99
N PRO A 82 -26.90 10.41 -18.64
CA PRO A 82 -26.81 9.25 -17.74
C PRO A 82 -25.77 8.22 -18.17
N ASP A 83 -25.67 7.93 -19.47
CA ASP A 83 -24.70 6.95 -19.99
C ASP A 83 -23.26 7.43 -19.80
N LYS A 84 -22.97 8.71 -20.08
CA LYS A 84 -21.64 9.29 -19.85
C LYS A 84 -21.26 9.33 -18.37
N SER A 85 -22.24 9.57 -17.49
CA SER A 85 -22.03 9.50 -16.03
C SER A 85 -21.70 8.08 -15.59
N ARG A 86 -22.36 7.08 -16.17
CA ARG A 86 -22.08 5.65 -15.90
C ARG A 86 -20.68 5.27 -16.37
N ASP A 87 -20.29 5.64 -17.59
CA ASP A 87 -18.95 5.37 -18.12
C ASP A 87 -17.86 6.01 -17.25
N ALA A 88 -18.08 7.27 -16.82
CA ALA A 88 -17.15 7.96 -15.94
C ALA A 88 -17.02 7.27 -14.57
N LEU A 89 -18.12 6.80 -13.99
CA LEU A 89 -18.12 6.03 -12.73
C LEU A 89 -17.35 4.71 -12.90
N TYR A 90 -17.62 3.96 -13.96
CA TYR A 90 -16.97 2.68 -14.20
C TYR A 90 -15.47 2.84 -14.44
N LEU A 91 -15.07 3.87 -15.20
CA LEU A 91 -13.66 4.18 -15.41
C LEU A 91 -12.95 4.53 -14.10
N ASP A 92 -13.57 5.34 -13.24
CA ASP A 92 -13.02 5.70 -11.92
C ASP A 92 -12.83 4.46 -11.02
N LEU A 93 -13.84 3.58 -10.97
CA LEU A 93 -13.78 2.33 -10.22
C LEU A 93 -12.66 1.41 -10.73
N LEU A 94 -12.50 1.28 -12.05
CA LEU A 94 -11.44 0.47 -12.65
C LEU A 94 -10.05 1.06 -12.40
N GLN A 95 -9.91 2.38 -12.42
CA GLN A 95 -8.64 3.07 -12.11
C GLN A 95 -8.25 2.93 -10.63
N ALA A 96 -9.22 2.77 -9.73
CA ALA A 96 -8.96 2.54 -8.31
C ALA A 96 -8.52 1.09 -7.99
N LEU A 97 -8.73 0.14 -8.91
CA LEU A 97 -8.42 -1.27 -8.70
C LEU A 97 -6.95 -1.60 -8.96
N VAL A 98 -6.42 -2.48 -8.11
CA VAL A 98 -5.12 -3.13 -8.32
C VAL A 98 -5.32 -4.38 -9.20
N PRO A 99 -4.32 -4.82 -9.99
CA PRO A 99 -4.46 -6.03 -10.82
C PRO A 99 -4.93 -7.29 -10.07
N ASP A 100 -4.48 -7.49 -8.83
CA ASP A 100 -4.92 -8.62 -8.00
C ASP A 100 -6.41 -8.50 -7.58
N GLU A 101 -6.92 -7.28 -7.38
CA GLU A 101 -8.35 -7.05 -7.10
C GLU A 101 -9.21 -7.28 -8.34
N ALA A 102 -8.70 -6.91 -9.53
CA ALA A 102 -9.35 -7.23 -10.80
C ALA A 102 -9.44 -8.74 -11.04
N ARG A 103 -8.40 -9.51 -10.65
CA ARG A 103 -8.46 -10.99 -10.69
C ARG A 103 -9.52 -11.55 -9.73
N ILE A 104 -9.62 -11.00 -8.52
CA ILE A 104 -10.68 -11.39 -7.57
C ILE A 104 -12.06 -11.07 -8.15
N LEU A 105 -12.23 -9.90 -8.77
CA LEU A 105 -13.49 -9.52 -9.42
C LEU A 105 -13.86 -10.52 -10.52
N ALA A 106 -12.90 -10.88 -11.38
CA ALA A 106 -13.09 -11.89 -12.42
C ALA A 106 -13.53 -13.25 -11.84
N ALA A 107 -12.91 -13.70 -10.75
CA ALA A 107 -13.24 -14.97 -10.08
C ALA A 107 -14.61 -14.98 -9.37
N LEU A 108 -15.23 -13.81 -9.17
CA LEU A 108 -16.56 -13.65 -8.58
C LEU A 108 -17.64 -13.38 -9.64
N SER A 109 -17.26 -13.12 -10.88
CA SER A 109 -18.16 -12.68 -11.97
C SER A 109 -19.15 -13.74 -12.45
N ASP A 110 -18.87 -15.01 -12.17
CA ASP A 110 -19.74 -16.15 -12.42
C ASP A 110 -20.83 -16.32 -11.34
N GLY A 111 -20.85 -15.44 -10.33
CA GLY A 111 -21.75 -15.52 -9.18
C GLY A 111 -21.27 -16.48 -8.09
N SER A 112 -20.05 -17.01 -8.20
CA SER A 112 -19.44 -17.87 -7.18
C SER A 112 -19.33 -17.15 -5.83
N ALA A 113 -19.43 -17.94 -4.76
CA ALA A 113 -19.35 -17.46 -3.39
C ALA A 113 -18.15 -18.08 -2.70
N TYR A 114 -17.41 -17.29 -1.94
CA TYR A 114 -16.24 -17.77 -1.20
C TYR A 114 -16.41 -17.53 0.30
N PRO A 115 -15.85 -18.42 1.15
CA PRO A 115 -15.91 -18.26 2.60
C PRO A 115 -15.12 -17.04 3.04
N VAL A 116 -15.65 -16.34 4.03
CA VAL A 116 -15.00 -15.24 4.74
C VAL A 116 -15.06 -15.51 6.24
N ILE A 117 -13.92 -15.31 6.90
CA ILE A 117 -13.81 -15.38 8.35
C ILE A 117 -13.38 -14.02 8.90
N HIS A 118 -14.06 -13.60 9.95
CA HIS A 118 -13.61 -12.53 10.84
C HIS A 118 -13.27 -13.12 12.20
N VAL A 119 -12.23 -12.57 12.84
CA VAL A 119 -11.87 -12.90 14.22
C VAL A 119 -12.18 -11.70 15.08
N ALA A 120 -13.22 -11.82 15.90
CA ALA A 120 -13.63 -10.80 16.85
C ALA A 120 -12.97 -11.04 18.22
N GLU A 121 -12.51 -9.96 18.84
CA GLU A 121 -12.08 -9.97 20.22
C GLU A 121 -13.27 -10.22 21.15
N PRO A 122 -13.06 -10.87 22.30
CA PRO A 122 -14.09 -11.01 23.32
C PRO A 122 -14.43 -9.62 23.89
N GLY A 123 -15.63 -9.12 23.58
CA GLY A 123 -16.14 -7.84 24.07
C GLY A 123 -16.84 -7.96 25.43
N ALA A 124 -16.77 -6.88 26.23
CA ALA A 124 -17.54 -6.69 27.47
C ALA A 124 -18.72 -5.70 27.32
N GLY A 125 -18.91 -5.11 26.12
CA GLY A 125 -19.97 -4.14 25.82
C GLY A 125 -19.46 -3.05 24.87
N GLY A 126 -20.26 -2.68 23.86
CA GLY A 126 -19.94 -1.58 22.92
C GLY A 126 -19.15 -2.01 21.67
N GLY A 127 -19.69 -2.91 20.87
CA GLY A 127 -19.16 -3.23 19.52
C GLY A 127 -18.11 -4.34 19.47
N ALA A 128 -18.11 -5.09 18.37
CA ALA A 128 -17.10 -6.12 18.10
C ALA A 128 -15.83 -5.46 17.57
N ALA A 129 -14.79 -5.38 18.40
CA ALA A 129 -13.42 -5.16 17.91
C ALA A 129 -12.98 -6.42 17.16
N TYR A 130 -12.36 -6.26 15.99
CA TYR A 130 -11.90 -7.37 15.16
C TYR A 130 -10.38 -7.35 15.08
N ALA A 131 -9.75 -8.45 15.47
CA ALA A 131 -8.32 -8.67 15.26
C ALA A 131 -8.00 -9.02 13.80
N LEU A 132 -8.95 -9.63 13.10
CA LEU A 132 -8.84 -9.93 11.67
C LEU A 132 -10.21 -9.77 11.00
N LYS A 133 -10.21 -9.12 9.85
CA LYS A 133 -11.39 -8.98 8.98
C LYS A 133 -11.10 -9.55 7.61
N ASN A 134 -12.14 -10.08 6.96
CA ASN A 134 -12.13 -10.43 5.54
C ASN A 134 -11.08 -11.49 5.15
N ALA A 135 -10.69 -12.40 6.07
CA ALA A 135 -9.87 -13.53 5.67
C ALA A 135 -10.69 -14.44 4.76
N SER A 136 -10.15 -14.85 3.61
CA SER A 136 -10.91 -15.60 2.60
C SER A 136 -9.99 -16.44 1.72
N THR A 137 -10.53 -17.52 1.17
CA THR A 137 -9.86 -18.39 0.20
C THR A 137 -9.87 -17.82 -1.23
N VAL A 138 -10.68 -16.77 -1.49
CA VAL A 138 -10.89 -16.22 -2.85
C VAL A 138 -9.58 -15.80 -3.52
N GLY A 139 -8.60 -15.29 -2.78
CA GLY A 139 -7.32 -14.90 -3.37
C GLY A 139 -6.57 -16.07 -4.00
N ARG A 140 -6.64 -17.26 -3.38
CA ARG A 140 -6.03 -18.47 -3.94
C ARG A 140 -6.79 -18.94 -5.18
N ALA A 141 -8.13 -18.94 -5.12
CA ALA A 141 -8.96 -19.32 -6.26
C ALA A 141 -8.78 -18.37 -7.46
N ALA A 142 -8.66 -17.07 -7.21
CA ALA A 142 -8.46 -16.04 -8.22
C ALA A 142 -7.01 -15.94 -8.75
N GLY A 143 -6.06 -16.70 -8.20
CA GLY A 143 -4.65 -16.63 -8.61
C GLY A 143 -4.01 -15.25 -8.36
N VAL A 144 -4.31 -14.62 -7.23
CA VAL A 144 -3.67 -13.34 -6.87
C VAL A 144 -2.19 -13.53 -6.61
N SER A 145 -1.40 -12.51 -6.95
CA SER A 145 0.05 -12.54 -6.79
C SER A 145 0.46 -12.56 -5.31
N LEU A 146 -0.31 -11.88 -4.45
CA LEU A 146 -0.05 -11.80 -3.01
C LEU A 146 -1.21 -12.36 -2.16
N PRO A 147 -1.36 -13.70 -2.01
CA PRO A 147 -2.49 -14.29 -1.28
C PRO A 147 -2.59 -13.88 0.20
N ARG A 148 -1.47 -13.48 0.82
CA ARG A 148 -1.46 -12.97 2.20
C ARG A 148 -2.18 -11.63 2.35
N HIS A 149 -2.37 -10.88 1.26
CA HIS A 149 -3.04 -9.57 1.24
C HIS A 149 -4.52 -9.66 0.83
N THR A 150 -5.06 -10.87 0.64
CA THR A 150 -6.47 -11.06 0.22
C THR A 150 -7.46 -10.35 1.14
N SER A 151 -7.22 -10.32 2.45
CA SER A 151 -8.06 -9.59 3.40
C SER A 151 -8.08 -8.08 3.16
N LEU A 152 -6.94 -7.51 2.77
CA LEU A 152 -6.83 -6.09 2.42
C LEU A 152 -7.55 -5.80 1.10
N TYR A 153 -7.35 -6.62 0.07
CA TYR A 153 -8.06 -6.51 -1.21
C TYR A 153 -9.57 -6.56 -1.01
N LEU A 154 -10.07 -7.54 -0.26
CA LEU A 154 -11.50 -7.62 0.04
C LEU A 154 -12.01 -6.41 0.84
N THR A 155 -11.21 -5.88 1.76
CA THR A 155 -11.59 -4.66 2.51
C THR A 155 -11.73 -3.45 1.57
N ARG A 156 -10.81 -3.30 0.63
CA ARG A 156 -10.86 -2.23 -0.39
C ARG A 156 -12.05 -2.41 -1.33
N MET A 157 -12.25 -3.61 -1.86
CA MET A 157 -13.37 -3.92 -2.76
C MET A 157 -14.74 -3.74 -2.08
N LEU A 158 -14.86 -4.05 -0.78
CA LEU A 158 -16.05 -3.76 0.03
C LEU A 158 -16.27 -2.25 0.16
N GLY A 159 -15.20 -1.47 0.35
CA GLY A 159 -15.25 -0.01 0.40
C GLY A 159 -15.65 0.64 -0.94
N LEU A 160 -15.25 0.03 -2.06
CA LEU A 160 -15.67 0.43 -3.41
C LEU A 160 -17.07 -0.07 -3.78
N GLY A 161 -17.68 -0.93 -2.96
CA GLY A 161 -19.00 -1.49 -3.22
C GLY A 161 -19.06 -2.54 -4.34
N LEU A 162 -17.92 -3.10 -4.77
CA LEU A 162 -17.85 -4.09 -5.86
C LEU A 162 -18.17 -5.52 -5.40
N VAL A 163 -18.01 -5.78 -4.11
CA VAL A 163 -18.32 -7.06 -3.48
C VAL A 163 -19.20 -6.81 -2.26
N ARG A 164 -19.92 -7.85 -1.83
CA ARG A 164 -20.77 -7.80 -0.65
C ARG A 164 -20.56 -9.02 0.23
N LEU A 165 -20.72 -8.83 1.54
CA LEU A 165 -20.74 -9.92 2.50
C LEU A 165 -22.16 -10.46 2.69
N GLY A 166 -22.29 -11.79 2.70
CA GLY A 166 -23.50 -12.53 2.96
C GLY A 166 -23.41 -13.38 4.24
N PRO A 167 -24.51 -14.02 4.65
CA PRO A 167 -24.53 -14.94 5.78
C PRO A 167 -23.65 -16.17 5.52
N GLU A 168 -23.37 -16.95 6.57
CA GLU A 168 -22.68 -18.23 6.42
C GLU A 168 -23.47 -19.18 5.51
N ALA A 169 -22.76 -19.87 4.62
CA ALA A 169 -23.33 -20.89 3.74
C ALA A 169 -22.85 -22.27 4.16
N SER A 170 -23.77 -23.17 4.52
CA SER A 170 -23.44 -24.54 4.94
C SER A 170 -22.74 -25.36 3.87
N SER A 171 -22.96 -25.03 2.58
CA SER A 171 -22.29 -25.68 1.45
C SER A 171 -20.78 -25.45 1.41
N LEU A 172 -20.27 -24.42 2.10
CA LEU A 172 -18.85 -24.06 2.13
C LEU A 172 -18.16 -24.54 3.43
N TYR A 173 -18.76 -25.49 4.14
CA TYR A 173 -18.27 -25.96 5.45
C TYR A 173 -16.79 -26.38 5.40
N ASP A 174 -16.42 -27.25 4.45
CA ASP A 174 -15.05 -27.75 4.32
C ASP A 174 -14.06 -26.60 4.04
N GLU A 175 -14.48 -25.59 3.27
CA GLU A 175 -13.65 -24.44 2.97
C GLU A 175 -13.48 -23.50 4.17
N TYR A 176 -14.50 -23.38 5.03
CA TYR A 176 -14.37 -22.67 6.31
C TYR A 176 -13.39 -23.39 7.24
N GLU A 177 -13.48 -24.72 7.35
CA GLU A 177 -12.56 -25.50 8.18
C GLU A 177 -11.13 -25.39 7.65
N MET A 178 -10.94 -25.46 6.32
CA MET A 178 -9.64 -25.21 5.70
C MET A 178 -9.12 -23.80 6.02
N LEU A 179 -9.96 -22.77 5.92
CA LEU A 179 -9.57 -21.39 6.21
C LEU A 179 -9.21 -21.16 7.68
N LEU A 180 -9.84 -21.88 8.62
CA LEU A 180 -9.48 -21.86 10.03
C LEU A 180 -8.08 -22.40 10.31
N THR A 181 -7.56 -23.29 9.45
CA THR A 181 -6.19 -23.79 9.56
C THR A 181 -5.14 -22.79 9.07
N ASP A 182 -5.53 -21.70 8.40
CA ASP A 182 -4.58 -20.69 7.91
C ASP A 182 -3.82 -20.05 9.08
N SER A 183 -2.50 -19.94 8.90
CA SER A 183 -1.59 -19.22 9.79
C SER A 183 -2.09 -17.83 10.20
N VAL A 184 -2.66 -17.04 9.28
CA VAL A 184 -3.13 -15.68 9.57
C VAL A 184 -4.32 -15.69 10.53
N VAL A 185 -5.24 -16.64 10.34
CA VAL A 185 -6.41 -16.81 11.21
C VAL A 185 -5.99 -17.33 12.58
N ASN A 186 -5.06 -18.30 12.63
CA ASN A 186 -4.52 -18.83 13.88
C ASN A 186 -3.78 -17.77 14.70
N ILE A 187 -2.95 -16.93 14.06
CA ILE A 187 -2.29 -15.80 14.71
C ILE A 187 -3.34 -14.81 15.25
N ALA A 188 -4.35 -14.46 14.45
CA ALA A 188 -5.42 -13.57 14.89
C ALA A 188 -6.22 -14.14 16.07
N LEU A 189 -6.52 -15.44 16.06
CA LEU A 189 -7.18 -16.13 17.16
C LEU A 189 -6.36 -16.13 18.44
N ALA A 190 -5.03 -16.28 18.34
CA ALA A 190 -4.13 -16.19 19.49
C ALA A 190 -4.07 -14.76 20.05
N THR A 191 -3.91 -13.76 19.18
CA THR A 191 -3.79 -12.35 19.55
C THR A 191 -5.10 -11.77 20.10
N ALA A 192 -6.24 -12.23 19.60
CA ALA A 192 -7.55 -11.74 20.03
C ALA A 192 -8.01 -12.26 21.40
N ARG A 193 -7.34 -13.26 21.98
CA ARG A 193 -7.69 -13.79 23.31
C ARG A 193 -7.45 -12.73 24.38
N ARG A 194 -8.38 -12.60 25.33
CA ARG A 194 -8.20 -11.73 26.52
C ARG A 194 -8.37 -12.52 27.81
N GLY A 195 -7.25 -12.88 28.41
CA GLY A 195 -7.20 -13.75 29.59
C GLY A 195 -7.84 -15.11 29.29
N VAL A 196 -8.87 -15.47 30.06
CA VAL A 196 -9.63 -16.73 29.89
C VAL A 196 -10.65 -16.66 28.74
N ARG A 197 -11.00 -15.46 28.25
CA ARG A 197 -12.01 -15.32 27.20
C ARG A 197 -11.43 -15.62 25.83
N SER A 198 -12.03 -16.58 25.13
CA SER A 198 -11.67 -16.94 23.77
C SER A 198 -12.14 -15.89 22.76
N ALA A 199 -11.37 -15.73 21.68
CA ALA A 199 -11.80 -15.01 20.50
C ALA A 199 -13.04 -15.67 19.88
N ARG A 200 -13.84 -14.87 19.18
CA ARG A 200 -15.04 -15.34 18.46
C ARG A 200 -14.79 -15.35 16.96
N VAL A 201 -15.05 -16.50 16.33
CA VAL A 201 -15.02 -16.64 14.88
C VAL A 201 -16.38 -16.24 14.32
N VAL A 202 -16.41 -15.36 13.33
CA VAL A 202 -17.62 -15.00 12.59
C VAL A 202 -17.46 -15.44 11.15
N ARG A 203 -18.30 -16.38 10.71
CA ARG A 203 -18.33 -16.90 9.35
C ARG A 203 -19.31 -16.11 8.48
N ARG A 204 -18.89 -15.79 7.27
CA ARG A 204 -19.62 -15.02 6.25
C ARG A 204 -19.25 -15.54 4.87
N THR A 205 -19.94 -15.10 3.84
CA THR A 205 -19.55 -15.34 2.45
C THR A 205 -19.25 -14.04 1.75
N VAL A 206 -18.37 -14.03 0.76
CA VAL A 206 -18.23 -12.93 -0.19
C VAL A 206 -18.80 -13.34 -1.53
N ARG A 207 -19.53 -12.41 -2.17
CA ARG A 207 -20.05 -12.50 -3.54
C ARG A 207 -19.85 -11.17 -4.24
N ILE A 208 -19.90 -11.18 -5.58
CA ILE A 208 -19.99 -9.94 -6.35
C ILE A 208 -21.26 -9.16 -5.96
N SER A 209 -21.18 -7.83 -5.95
CA SER A 209 -22.35 -6.97 -5.75
C SER A 209 -23.06 -6.71 -7.08
N ASP A 210 -24.25 -6.12 -7.03
CA ASP A 210 -24.98 -5.74 -8.23
C ASP A 210 -24.16 -4.73 -9.06
N LEU A 211 -23.56 -3.72 -8.40
CA LEU A 211 -22.64 -2.77 -9.03
C LEU A 211 -21.40 -3.46 -9.63
N GLY A 212 -20.83 -4.44 -8.90
CA GLY A 212 -19.68 -5.20 -9.39
C GLY A 212 -20.02 -6.00 -10.65
N GLN A 213 -21.22 -6.59 -10.71
CA GLN A 213 -21.69 -7.30 -11.90
C GLN A 213 -21.91 -6.34 -13.07
N GLU A 214 -22.58 -5.21 -12.84
CA GLU A 214 -22.78 -4.19 -13.88
C GLU A 214 -21.45 -3.68 -14.44
N LEU A 215 -20.48 -3.40 -13.57
CA LEU A 215 -19.13 -2.97 -13.96
C LEU A 215 -18.43 -4.04 -14.80
N TRP A 216 -18.54 -5.31 -14.41
CA TRP A 216 -17.93 -6.43 -15.12
C TRP A 216 -18.52 -6.61 -16.52
N GLU A 217 -19.85 -6.59 -16.64
CA GLU A 217 -20.52 -6.72 -17.95
C GLU A 217 -20.23 -5.53 -18.87
N ALA A 218 -20.02 -4.32 -18.34
CA ALA A 218 -19.66 -3.15 -19.12
C ALA A 218 -18.22 -3.17 -19.64
N ALA A 219 -17.33 -3.93 -18.99
CA ALA A 219 -15.89 -3.97 -19.30
C ALA A 219 -15.45 -5.22 -20.09
N LYS A 220 -16.36 -6.18 -20.29
CA LYS A 220 -16.13 -7.44 -21.00
C LYS A 220 -16.21 -7.27 -22.53
#